data_AF-A0A6N6WNC3-F1
#
_entry.id   AF-A0A6N6WNC3-F1
#
_cell.length_a   1.000
_cell.length_b   1.000
_cell.length_c   1.000
_cell.angle_alpha   90.00
_cell.angle_beta   90.00
_cell.angle_gamma   90.00
#
_symmetry.space_group_name_H-M   'P 1'
#
loop_
_entity.id
_entity.type
_entity.pdbx_description
1 polymer ?
#
loop_
_entity_poly.entity_id
_entity_poly.type
_entity_poly.pdbx_seq_one_letter_code
_entity_poly.pdbx_strand_id
1 'polypeptide(L)'
;ARNTQIIIQEESELCRTVDPLAGSYYIESLTDQIVKQARAIIQQIDEAGGMAKAIEAGLPKRMIEEASAREQSLIDQGKRVIVGVNKYKLDHEDETDVLEIDNVMVRNEQIASLEHIRATRDDAAVTAALNALTHAAQHN
;
A
#
# COMPACT_ATOMS: atom_id res chain seq x y z
N ALA A 1 -0.47 16.73 -6.73
CA ALA A 1 0.51 15.64 -6.61
C ALA A 1 1.64 15.70 -7.66
N ARG A 2 1.34 15.72 -8.98
CA ARG A 2 2.37 15.70 -10.04
C ARG A 2 3.42 16.81 -9.90
N ASN A 3 2.99 18.05 -9.71
CA ASN A 3 3.91 19.20 -9.67
C ASN A 3 4.91 19.13 -8.51
N THR A 4 4.57 18.47 -7.39
CA THR A 4 5.51 18.23 -6.29
C THR A 4 6.74 17.44 -6.77
N GLN A 5 6.54 16.45 -7.64
CA GLN A 5 7.65 15.66 -8.20
C GLN A 5 8.48 16.48 -9.20
N ILE A 6 7.82 17.29 -10.03
CA ILE A 6 8.49 18.17 -11.02
C ILE A 6 9.42 19.16 -10.30
N ILE A 7 8.94 19.82 -9.24
CA ILE A 7 9.75 20.75 -8.45
C ILE A 7 10.96 20.02 -7.83
N ILE A 8 10.76 18.83 -7.28
CA ILE A 8 11.88 18.04 -6.73
C ILE A 8 12.90 17.71 -7.84
N GLN A 9 12.45 17.33 -9.02
CA GLN A 9 13.34 16.92 -10.12
C GLN A 9 14.08 18.10 -10.76
N GLU A 10 13.36 19.18 -11.06
CA GLU A 10 13.85 20.27 -11.91
C GLU A 10 14.41 21.44 -11.11
N GLU A 11 13.91 21.70 -9.89
CA GLU A 11 14.24 22.91 -9.13
C GLU A 11 15.04 22.63 -7.85
N SER A 12 14.85 21.48 -7.18
CA SER A 12 15.46 21.23 -5.87
C SER A 12 16.95 20.89 -5.88
N GLU A 13 17.52 20.63 -7.07
CA GLU A 13 18.89 20.17 -7.29
C GLU A 13 19.28 18.84 -6.60
N LEU A 14 18.37 18.19 -5.86
CA LEU A 14 18.62 16.94 -5.14
C LEU A 14 19.06 15.79 -6.06
N CYS A 15 18.63 15.80 -7.32
CA CYS A 15 18.98 14.75 -8.29
C CYS A 15 20.38 14.90 -8.91
N ARG A 16 21.18 15.90 -8.52
CA ARG A 16 22.52 16.13 -9.08
C ARG A 16 23.60 15.21 -8.51
N THR A 17 23.38 14.62 -7.34
CA THR A 17 24.34 13.76 -6.65
C THR A 17 23.67 12.46 -6.24
N VAL A 18 24.38 11.34 -6.37
CA VAL A 18 23.91 10.05 -5.88
C VAL A 18 24.05 10.02 -4.35
N ASP A 19 22.95 9.71 -3.66
CA ASP A 19 22.85 9.62 -2.20
C ASP A 19 23.48 10.81 -1.44
N PRO A 20 22.86 12.00 -1.49
CA PRO A 20 23.40 13.20 -0.84
C PRO A 20 23.47 13.10 0.69
N LEU A 21 22.84 12.09 1.30
CA LEU A 21 22.85 11.86 2.75
C LEU A 21 23.93 10.86 3.19
N ALA A 22 24.64 10.22 2.26
CA ALA A 22 25.70 9.27 2.55
C ALA A 22 26.76 9.88 3.48
N GLY A 23 27.17 9.11 4.50
CA GLY A 23 28.19 9.51 5.46
C GLY A 23 27.70 10.45 6.58
N SER A 24 26.43 10.89 6.56
CA SER A 24 25.86 11.59 7.70
C SER A 24 25.79 10.65 8.91
N TYR A 25 26.54 10.95 9.98
CA TYR A 25 26.55 10.16 11.23
C TYR A 25 25.15 9.80 11.76
N TYR A 26 24.21 10.75 11.71
CA TYR A 26 22.84 10.51 12.18
C TYR A 26 22.09 9.52 11.29
N ILE A 27 21.99 9.80 9.98
CA ILE A 27 21.35 8.93 9.00
C ILE A 27 21.98 7.54 8.95
N GLU A 28 23.31 7.43 8.92
CA GLU A 28 24.00 6.13 8.91
C GLU A 28 23.70 5.30 10.17
N SER A 29 23.71 5.93 11.35
CA SER A 29 23.35 5.27 12.61
C SER A 29 21.89 4.82 12.62
N LEU A 30 20.98 5.66 12.12
CA LEU A 30 19.56 5.32 12.02
C LEU A 30 19.33 4.18 11.01
N THR A 31 20.03 4.19 9.88
CA THR A 31 19.99 3.12 8.87
C THR A 31 20.42 1.79 9.49
N ASP A 32 21.53 1.75 10.21
CA ASP A 32 22.00 0.54 10.90
C ASP A 32 20.98 0.04 11.94
N GLN A 33 20.36 0.94 12.71
CA GLN A 33 19.32 0.58 13.68
C GLN A 33 18.09 -0.04 13.00
N ILE A 34 17.61 0.54 11.90
CA ILE A 34 16.47 0.01 11.13
C ILE A 34 16.82 -1.38 10.59
N VAL A 35 18.01 -1.56 10.00
CA VAL A 35 18.45 -2.86 9.47
C VAL A 35 18.52 -3.92 10.57
N LYS A 36 19.07 -3.59 11.75
CA LYS A 36 19.14 -4.51 12.89
C LYS A 36 17.75 -4.93 13.36
N GLN A 37 16.83 -3.99 13.51
CA GLN A 37 15.46 -4.29 13.95
C GLN A 37 14.69 -5.11 12.90
N ALA A 38 14.82 -4.76 11.61
CA ALA A 38 14.20 -5.51 10.53
C ALA A 38 14.72 -6.95 10.46
N ARG A 39 16.03 -7.17 10.61
CA ARG A 39 16.63 -8.51 10.66
C ARG A 39 16.13 -9.33 11.84
N ALA A 40 15.93 -8.72 13.01
CA ALA A 40 15.37 -9.41 14.15
C ALA A 40 13.93 -9.90 13.88
N ILE A 41 13.10 -9.09 13.22
CA ILE A 41 11.74 -9.47 12.82
C ILE A 41 11.78 -10.60 11.78
N ILE A 42 12.67 -10.51 10.78
CA ILE A 42 12.85 -11.57 9.78
C ILE A 42 13.21 -12.89 10.46
N GLN A 43 14.17 -12.87 11.39
CA GLN A 43 14.57 -14.06 12.12
C GLN A 43 13.42 -14.65 12.96
N GLN A 44 12.62 -13.81 13.62
CA GLN A 44 11.42 -14.25 14.32
C GLN A 44 10.41 -14.96 13.40
N ILE A 45 10.24 -14.46 12.16
CA ILE A 45 9.36 -15.07 11.16
C ILE A 45 9.94 -16.40 10.67
N ASP A 46 11.25 -16.47 10.43
CA ASP A 46 11.92 -17.70 10.02
C ASP A 46 11.82 -18.79 11.11
N GLU A 47 12.00 -18.43 12.37
CA GLU A 47 11.82 -19.31 13.54
C GLU A 47 10.37 -19.79 13.70
N ALA A 48 9.39 -18.98 13.29
CA ALA A 48 7.98 -19.36 13.21
C ALA A 48 7.66 -20.29 12.02
N GLY A 49 8.67 -20.67 11.22
CA GLY A 49 8.53 -21.56 10.08
C GLY A 49 8.24 -20.84 8.76
N GLY A 50 8.62 -19.56 8.67
CA GLY A 50 8.50 -18.74 7.48
C GLY A 50 7.20 -17.93 7.40
N MET A 51 7.15 -17.01 6.44
CA MET A 51 6.07 -16.02 6.34
C MET A 51 4.66 -16.62 6.15
N ALA A 52 4.53 -17.71 5.38
CA ALA A 52 3.24 -18.37 5.17
C ALA A 52 2.63 -18.87 6.49
N LYS A 53 3.41 -19.59 7.29
CA LYS A 53 2.99 -20.06 8.62
C LYS A 53 2.75 -18.92 9.58
N ALA A 54 3.58 -17.87 9.52
CA ALA A 54 3.39 -16.68 10.34
C ALA A 54 2.06 -15.95 10.02
N ILE A 55 1.63 -15.93 8.75
CA ILE A 55 0.33 -15.38 8.33
C ILE A 55 -0.82 -16.24 8.86
N GLU A 56 -0.75 -17.56 8.74
CA GLU A 56 -1.75 -18.48 9.31
C GLU A 56 -1.87 -18.32 10.83
N ALA A 57 -0.75 -18.11 11.51
CA ALA A 57 -0.70 -17.81 12.94
C ALA A 57 -1.13 -16.37 13.29
N GLY A 58 -1.42 -15.52 12.29
CA GLY A 58 -1.85 -14.14 12.47
C GLY A 58 -0.78 -13.19 13.01
N LEU A 59 0.51 -13.59 13.00
CA LEU A 59 1.60 -12.82 13.61
C LEU A 59 1.78 -11.43 12.97
N PRO A 60 1.91 -11.29 11.63
CA PRO A 60 2.08 -9.97 11.01
C PRO A 60 0.88 -9.04 11.25
N LYS A 61 -0.33 -9.58 11.18
CA LYS A 61 -1.57 -8.82 11.40
C LYS A 61 -1.59 -8.21 12.80
N ARG A 62 -1.33 -9.02 13.82
CA ARG A 62 -1.28 -8.55 15.22
C ARG A 62 -0.22 -7.46 15.41
N MET A 63 0.98 -7.61 14.84
CA MET A 63 2.04 -6.58 14.94
C MET A 63 1.62 -5.23 14.35
N ILE A 64 0.93 -5.26 13.20
CA ILE A 64 0.41 -4.05 12.55
C ILE A 64 -0.70 -3.41 13.40
N GLU A 65 -1.62 -4.22 13.92
CA GLU A 65 -2.72 -3.74 14.77
C GLU A 65 -2.19 -3.12 16.08
N GLU A 66 -1.22 -3.75 16.74
CA GLU A 66 -0.57 -3.20 17.94
C GLU A 66 0.12 -1.85 17.67
N ALA A 67 0.82 -1.74 16.54
CA ALA A 67 1.46 -0.49 16.12
C ALA A 67 0.43 0.60 15.82
N SER A 68 -0.64 0.26 15.10
CA SER A 68 -1.74 1.19 14.78
C SER A 68 -2.47 1.66 16.03
N ALA A 69 -2.79 0.75 16.95
CA ALA A 69 -3.47 1.09 18.21
C ALA A 69 -2.61 2.01 19.08
N ARG A 70 -1.30 1.76 19.12
CA ARG A 70 -0.35 2.63 19.84
C ARG A 70 -0.30 4.03 19.22
N GLU A 71 -0.18 4.12 17.90
CA GLU A 71 -0.13 5.41 17.20
C GLU A 71 -1.44 6.19 17.38
N GLN A 72 -2.60 5.51 17.25
CA GLN A 72 -3.90 6.12 17.51
C GLN A 72 -3.99 6.66 18.95
N SER A 73 -3.54 5.89 19.94
CA SER A 73 -3.52 6.33 21.34
C SER A 73 -2.63 7.57 21.55
N LEU A 74 -1.50 7.67 20.85
CA LEU A 74 -0.63 8.85 20.91
C LEU A 74 -1.29 10.08 20.28
N ILE A 75 -2.04 9.90 19.20
CA ILE A 75 -2.81 10.97 18.54
C ILE A 75 -3.93 11.46 19.44
N ASP A 76 -4.70 10.54 20.05
CA ASP A 76 -5.83 10.86 20.92
C ASP A 76 -5.35 11.57 22.21
N GLN A 77 -4.19 11.18 22.74
CA GLN A 77 -3.54 11.85 23.87
C GLN A 77 -2.89 13.20 23.50
N GLY A 78 -2.86 13.57 22.22
CA GLY A 78 -2.21 14.79 21.73
C GLY A 78 -0.67 14.76 21.80
N LYS A 79 -0.07 13.59 22.09
CA LYS A 79 1.40 13.40 22.11
C LYS A 79 1.96 13.36 20.70
N ARG A 80 1.21 12.78 19.75
CA ARG A 80 1.47 12.92 18.32
C ARG A 80 0.63 14.09 17.80
N VAL A 81 1.28 15.17 17.38
CA VAL A 81 0.61 16.35 16.86
C VAL A 81 0.28 16.17 15.39
N ILE A 82 -1.00 16.32 15.03
CA ILE A 82 -1.48 16.41 13.65
C ILE A 82 -2.17 17.78 13.50
N VAL A 83 -1.50 18.66 12.77
CA VAL A 83 -1.97 20.03 12.52
C VAL A 83 -3.29 19.99 11.74
N GLY A 84 -4.28 20.74 12.20
CA GLY A 84 -5.64 20.75 11.65
C GLY A 84 -6.58 19.71 12.27
N VAL A 85 -6.05 18.61 12.83
CA VAL A 85 -6.87 17.51 13.36
C VAL A 85 -6.98 17.52 14.88
N ASN A 86 -5.86 17.48 15.60
CA ASN A 86 -5.87 17.46 17.07
C ASN A 86 -5.24 18.72 17.68
N LYS A 87 -4.54 19.52 16.87
CA LYS A 87 -3.95 20.80 17.27
C LYS A 87 -4.08 21.80 16.15
N TYR A 88 -4.35 23.06 16.50
CA TYR A 88 -4.55 24.15 15.54
C TYR A 88 -5.67 23.85 14.53
N LYS A 89 -6.84 23.40 15.04
CA LYS A 89 -8.01 23.17 14.20
C LYS A 89 -8.56 24.51 13.69
N LEU A 90 -9.08 24.50 12.49
CA LEU A 90 -9.82 25.63 11.94
C LEU A 90 -11.25 25.62 12.49
N ASP A 91 -11.83 26.80 12.69
CA ASP A 91 -13.23 26.92 13.12
C ASP A 91 -14.21 26.53 12.00
N HIS A 92 -13.79 26.73 10.75
CA HIS A 92 -14.51 26.34 9.55
C HIS A 92 -13.54 25.69 8.54
N GLU A 93 -13.93 24.55 7.99
CA GLU A 93 -13.22 23.90 6.90
C GLU A 93 -13.89 24.24 5.58
N ASP A 94 -13.09 24.55 4.56
CA ASP A 94 -13.58 24.77 3.20
C ASP A 94 -14.02 23.44 2.58
N GLU A 95 -15.14 23.44 1.86
CA GLU A 95 -15.57 22.26 1.10
C GLU A 95 -14.55 21.97 0.00
N THR A 96 -14.06 20.74 -0.02
CA THR A 96 -13.18 20.25 -1.09
C THR A 96 -14.00 19.44 -2.07
N ASP A 97 -13.92 19.77 -3.36
CA ASP A 97 -14.55 18.99 -4.41
C ASP A 97 -14.00 17.56 -4.40
N VAL A 98 -14.85 16.60 -4.07
CA VAL A 98 -14.54 15.18 -4.16
C VAL A 98 -14.96 14.67 -5.53
N LEU A 99 -14.09 13.89 -6.17
CA LEU A 99 -14.44 13.21 -7.40
C LEU A 99 -15.53 12.16 -7.10
N GLU A 100 -16.76 12.45 -7.47
CA GLU A 100 -17.86 11.49 -7.43
C GLU A 100 -17.84 10.64 -8.71
N ILE A 101 -17.88 9.32 -8.54
CA ILE A 101 -17.89 8.37 -9.65
C ILE A 101 -19.31 7.78 -9.76
N ASP A 102 -19.94 7.94 -10.91
CA ASP A 102 -21.23 7.31 -11.21
C ASP A 102 -21.05 5.80 -11.42
N ASN A 103 -21.20 5.06 -10.33
CA ASN A 103 -21.12 3.61 -10.32
C ASN A 103 -22.22 2.93 -11.16
N VAL A 104 -23.37 3.57 -11.36
CA VAL A 104 -24.47 3.00 -12.16
C VAL A 104 -24.11 3.05 -13.63
N MET A 105 -23.62 4.21 -14.10
CA MET A 105 -23.13 4.37 -15.47
C MET A 105 -22.00 3.39 -15.76
N VAL A 106 -20.95 3.38 -14.93
CA VAL A 106 -19.78 2.49 -15.11
C VAL A 106 -20.23 1.01 -15.11
N ARG A 107 -21.11 0.61 -14.19
CA ARG A 107 -21.62 -0.77 -14.16
C ARG A 107 -22.34 -1.13 -15.45
N ASN A 108 -23.19 -0.25 -15.96
CA ASN A 108 -23.97 -0.52 -17.17
C ASN A 108 -23.05 -0.60 -18.41
N GLU A 109 -22.03 0.25 -18.51
CA GLU A 109 -21.00 0.16 -19.56
C GLU A 109 -20.23 -1.17 -19.50
N GLN A 110 -19.83 -1.60 -18.29
CA GLN A 110 -19.13 -2.87 -18.11
C GLN A 110 -20.03 -4.07 -18.46
N ILE A 111 -21.32 -4.04 -18.09
CA ILE A 111 -22.28 -5.08 -18.46
C ILE A 111 -22.40 -5.15 -19.99
N ALA A 112 -22.59 -4.02 -20.68
CA ALA A 112 -22.72 -3.99 -22.13
C ALA A 112 -21.44 -4.52 -22.83
N SER A 113 -20.26 -4.16 -22.32
CA SER A 113 -18.99 -4.68 -22.82
C SER A 113 -18.88 -6.20 -22.62
N LEU A 114 -19.25 -6.71 -21.45
CA LEU A 114 -19.25 -8.14 -21.15
C LEU A 114 -20.26 -8.92 -22.02
N GLU A 115 -21.46 -8.37 -22.25
CA GLU A 115 -22.46 -8.96 -23.14
C GLU A 115 -21.94 -9.05 -24.58
N HIS A 116 -21.32 -7.98 -25.08
CA HIS A 116 -20.73 -7.96 -26.40
C HIS A 116 -19.59 -8.98 -26.55
N ILE A 117 -18.67 -9.03 -25.58
CA ILE A 117 -17.56 -10.01 -25.57
C ILE A 117 -18.11 -11.44 -25.53
N ARG A 118 -19.11 -11.72 -24.70
CA ARG A 118 -19.72 -13.05 -24.61
C ARG A 118 -20.42 -13.45 -25.90
N ALA A 119 -21.04 -12.50 -26.61
CA ALA A 119 -21.74 -12.77 -27.86
C ALA A 119 -20.80 -13.01 -29.06
N THR A 120 -19.59 -12.43 -29.04
CA THR A 120 -18.66 -12.43 -30.18
C THR A 120 -17.47 -13.40 -30.03
N ARG A 121 -17.19 -13.87 -28.82
CA ARG A 121 -16.08 -14.79 -28.56
C ARG A 121 -16.38 -16.22 -29.07
N ASP A 122 -15.32 -16.98 -29.30
CA ASP A 122 -15.39 -18.43 -29.49
C ASP A 122 -15.55 -19.12 -28.13
N ASP A 123 -16.76 -19.55 -27.81
CA ASP A 123 -17.06 -20.22 -26.54
C ASP A 123 -16.32 -21.56 -26.40
N ALA A 124 -16.09 -22.31 -27.49
CA ALA A 124 -15.39 -23.59 -27.42
C ALA A 124 -13.92 -23.39 -27.06
N ALA A 125 -13.27 -22.39 -27.65
CA ALA A 125 -11.90 -22.02 -27.32
C ALA A 125 -11.77 -21.53 -25.86
N VAL A 126 -12.74 -20.73 -25.37
CA VAL A 126 -12.76 -20.26 -23.97
C VAL A 126 -12.93 -21.41 -23.00
N THR A 127 -13.88 -22.32 -23.24
CA THR A 127 -14.07 -23.49 -22.38
C THR A 127 -12.84 -24.38 -22.35
N ALA A 128 -12.18 -24.59 -23.49
CA ALA A 128 -10.93 -25.35 -23.55
C ALA A 128 -9.82 -24.69 -22.71
N ALA A 129 -9.65 -23.37 -22.80
CA ALA A 129 -8.65 -22.63 -22.02
C ALA A 129 -8.93 -22.68 -20.51
N LEU A 130 -10.20 -22.50 -20.09
CA LEU A 130 -10.58 -22.59 -18.68
C LEU A 130 -10.40 -24.00 -18.11
N ASN A 131 -10.70 -25.03 -18.90
CA ASN A 131 -10.45 -26.42 -18.52
C ASN A 131 -8.95 -26.71 -18.40
N ALA A 132 -8.13 -26.20 -19.31
CA ALA A 132 -6.68 -26.32 -19.24
C ALA A 132 -6.10 -25.65 -17.98
N LEU A 133 -6.58 -24.45 -17.63
CA LEU A 133 -6.22 -23.77 -16.38
C LEU A 133 -6.61 -24.60 -15.15
N THR A 134 -7.82 -25.16 -15.15
CA THR A 134 -8.33 -25.99 -14.05
C THR A 134 -7.50 -27.26 -13.90
N HIS A 135 -7.22 -27.93 -15.01
CA HIS A 135 -6.39 -29.13 -15.03
C HIS A 135 -4.98 -28.84 -14.50
N ALA A 136 -4.35 -27.76 -14.96
CA ALA A 136 -3.03 -27.34 -14.51
C ALA A 136 -3.01 -26.99 -13.02
N ALA A 137 -4.05 -26.36 -12.47
CA ALA A 137 -4.12 -26.05 -11.05
C ALA A 137 -4.35 -27.28 -10.14
N GLN A 138 -4.90 -28.38 -10.68
CA GLN A 138 -5.17 -29.61 -9.92
C GLN A 138 -4.02 -30.63 -9.98
N HIS A 139 -3.22 -30.60 -11.04
CA HIS A 139 -2.20 -31.63 -11.32
C HIS A 139 -0.75 -31.09 -11.23
N ASN A 140 -0.58 -29.90 -10.67
CA ASN A 140 0.71 -29.26 -10.38
C ASN A 140 0.75 -28.95 -8.88
#